data_AF-A0A936ADD4-F1
#
_entry.id   AF-A0A936ADD4-F1
#
_cell.length_a   1.000
_cell.length_b   1.000
_cell.length_c   1.000
_cell.angle_alpha   90.00
_cell.angle_beta   90.00
_cell.angle_gamma   90.00
#
_symmetry.space_group_name_H-M   'P 1'
#
loop_
_entity.id
_entity.type
_entity.pdbx_description
1 polymer ?
#
loop_
_entity_poly.entity_id
_entity_poly.type
_entity_poly.pdbx_seq_one_letter_code
_entity_poly.pdbx_strand_id
1 'polypeptide(L)'
;MHSGASAIPGGAQTGNGCVAISASADGNGGRAPRVTGCHANCALTRLQCQPRRGGGVERVARAAVVLLSGGLDSATVLAIARAGGYRTHALSFRYGQRHSVELESAKRLVQAIGAAQHVIADIDLRVFGGSALTADIEVPRHEPGNSGAGTIPITYVPARNTIFLSYALAFAEVLDARDIFIGVNAIDYSGYPDCRPEFIEAFTRMANLATRSGVEGGAQLHIRTPLIALGKADIIRQGLALGVDYALTSSCYDPDATGRPCRGCDSCVLRARGFADAGIEDPLLRRFGLAPG
;
A
#
# COMPACT_ATOMS: atom_id res chain seq x y z
N MET A 1 -13.27 20.61 -18.17
CA MET A 1 -12.38 19.84 -19.06
C MET A 1 -13.21 18.70 -19.66
N HIS A 2 -13.59 18.83 -20.93
CA HIS A 2 -14.37 17.85 -21.68
C HIS A 2 -13.62 17.56 -22.97
N SER A 3 -13.38 16.28 -23.24
CA SER A 3 -13.05 15.69 -24.53
C SER A 3 -13.38 14.21 -24.34
N GLY A 4 -14.45 13.63 -24.90
CA GLY A 4 -14.98 13.85 -26.24
C GLY A 4 -14.15 13.03 -27.22
N ALA A 5 -14.39 11.72 -27.29
CA ALA A 5 -13.93 10.88 -28.39
C ALA A 5 -15.04 9.88 -28.75
N SER A 6 -15.60 10.11 -29.94
CA SER A 6 -16.64 9.30 -30.58
C SER A 6 -16.12 7.91 -30.93
N ALA A 7 -17.00 6.93 -30.76
CA ALA A 7 -16.90 5.62 -31.39
C ALA A 7 -17.40 5.67 -32.84
N ILE A 8 -16.73 4.96 -33.74
CA ILE A 8 -17.32 4.45 -34.99
C ILE A 8 -16.91 2.96 -35.15
N PRO A 9 -17.83 2.04 -35.51
CA PRO A 9 -17.60 0.60 -35.56
C PRO A 9 -17.32 0.08 -36.97
N GLY A 10 -16.79 -1.15 -37.07
CA GLY A 10 -17.01 -2.02 -38.22
C GLY A 10 -15.80 -2.82 -38.69
N GLY A 11 -15.97 -4.14 -38.85
CA GLY A 11 -15.07 -4.99 -39.64
C GLY A 11 -15.03 -6.44 -39.17
N ALA A 12 -15.81 -7.29 -39.81
CA ALA A 12 -16.06 -8.68 -39.44
C ALA A 12 -15.12 -9.70 -40.14
N GLN A 13 -15.03 -10.87 -39.49
CA GLN A 13 -14.98 -12.24 -40.05
C GLN A 13 -13.68 -12.96 -40.46
N THR A 14 -13.77 -14.27 -40.17
CA THR A 14 -13.06 -15.47 -40.64
C THR A 14 -11.79 -15.84 -39.86
N GLY A 15 -11.55 -17.06 -39.38
CA GLY A 15 -12.22 -18.36 -39.51
C GLY A 15 -11.19 -19.44 -39.15
N ASN A 16 -11.62 -20.49 -38.45
CA ASN A 16 -10.95 -21.78 -38.11
C ASN A 16 -11.18 -22.05 -36.61
N GLY A 17 -12.12 -22.90 -36.18
CA GLY A 17 -12.49 -24.19 -36.76
C GLY A 17 -11.68 -25.29 -36.07
N CYS A 18 -12.08 -25.67 -34.85
CA CYS A 18 -11.85 -27.01 -34.33
C CYS A 18 -12.96 -27.34 -33.33
N VAL A 19 -13.98 -28.02 -33.84
CA VAL A 19 -15.08 -28.61 -33.06
C VAL A 19 -14.53 -29.84 -32.36
N ALA A 20 -14.49 -29.84 -31.03
CA ALA A 20 -14.31 -31.06 -30.24
C ALA A 20 -15.69 -31.69 -30.04
N ILE A 21 -15.89 -32.85 -30.65
CA ILE A 21 -17.07 -33.70 -30.53
C ILE A 21 -17.12 -34.25 -29.10
N SER A 22 -18.30 -34.14 -28.50
CA SER A 22 -18.71 -34.73 -27.23
C SER A 22 -18.62 -36.26 -27.22
N ALA A 23 -18.14 -36.83 -26.11
CA ALA A 23 -18.48 -38.20 -25.72
C ALA A 23 -19.00 -38.18 -24.28
N SER A 24 -20.32 -38.29 -24.17
CA SER A 24 -21.06 -38.65 -22.97
C SER A 24 -20.96 -40.17 -22.75
N ALA A 25 -20.69 -40.60 -21.52
CA ALA A 25 -20.97 -41.95 -21.07
C ALA A 25 -21.49 -41.89 -19.63
N ASP A 26 -22.73 -42.35 -19.46
CA ASP A 26 -23.41 -42.56 -18.20
C ASP A 26 -22.75 -43.65 -17.35
N GLY A 27 -22.96 -43.55 -16.03
CA GLY A 27 -23.43 -44.71 -15.26
C GLY A 27 -22.41 -45.66 -14.63
N ASN A 28 -22.24 -45.47 -13.32
CA ASN A 28 -22.28 -46.50 -12.27
C ASN A 28 -21.06 -47.43 -12.04
N GLY A 29 -20.43 -47.23 -10.87
CA GLY A 29 -20.14 -48.26 -9.87
C GLY A 29 -19.29 -49.49 -10.23
N GLY A 30 -18.10 -49.59 -9.63
CA GLY A 30 -17.56 -50.90 -9.21
C GLY A 30 -16.09 -51.19 -9.52
N ARG A 31 -15.28 -51.18 -8.44
CA ARG A 31 -14.02 -51.92 -8.21
C ARG A 31 -12.84 -51.76 -9.19
N ALA A 32 -11.71 -51.40 -8.58
CA ALA A 32 -10.38 -51.34 -9.17
C ALA A 32 -9.90 -52.66 -9.80
N PRO A 33 -9.18 -52.63 -10.94
CA PRO A 33 -8.51 -53.80 -11.46
C PRO A 33 -7.18 -54.04 -10.74
N ARG A 34 -6.94 -55.31 -10.39
CA ARG A 34 -5.66 -55.82 -9.88
C ARG A 34 -4.64 -55.83 -11.03
N VAL A 35 -3.46 -55.25 -10.79
CA VAL A 35 -2.32 -55.32 -11.71
C VAL A 35 -1.59 -56.65 -11.50
N THR A 36 -1.65 -57.54 -12.49
CA THR A 36 -0.85 -58.76 -12.57
C THR A 36 0.30 -58.58 -13.56
N GLY A 37 1.53 -58.81 -13.08
CA GLY A 37 2.67 -59.32 -13.85
C GLY A 37 3.27 -58.43 -14.95
N CYS A 38 4.39 -57.78 -14.66
CA CYS A 38 5.34 -57.34 -15.69
C CYS A 38 6.61 -58.19 -15.58
N HIS A 39 6.79 -59.11 -16.53
CA HIS A 39 8.06 -59.82 -16.73
C HIS A 39 9.07 -58.85 -17.33
N ALA A 40 10.22 -58.75 -16.68
CA ALA A 40 11.35 -57.93 -17.08
C ALA A 40 12.05 -58.49 -18.33
N ASN A 41 12.30 -57.64 -19.32
CA ASN A 41 13.51 -57.70 -20.14
C ASN A 41 13.72 -56.41 -20.93
N CYS A 42 14.51 -55.48 -20.38
CA CYS A 42 15.43 -54.66 -21.17
C CYS A 42 16.35 -53.88 -20.25
N ALA A 43 17.65 -54.11 -20.42
CA ALA A 43 18.72 -53.42 -19.75
C ALA A 43 18.90 -52.00 -20.30
N LEU A 44 19.53 -51.18 -19.46
CA LEU A 44 20.11 -49.84 -19.70
C LEU A 44 19.28 -48.65 -19.18
N THR A 45 20.01 -47.82 -18.44
CA THR A 45 19.67 -46.52 -17.82
C THR A 45 18.93 -46.60 -16.47
N ARG A 46 19.69 -46.45 -15.38
CA ARG A 46 19.16 -46.00 -14.08
C ARG A 46 18.65 -44.56 -14.22
N LEU A 47 17.45 -44.37 -14.77
CA LEU A 47 16.67 -43.17 -14.50
C LEU A 47 15.99 -43.39 -13.15
N GLN A 48 16.54 -42.74 -12.12
CA GLN A 48 15.84 -42.54 -10.86
C GLN A 48 14.51 -41.86 -11.18
N CYS A 49 13.40 -42.57 -10.98
CA CYS A 49 12.07 -42.02 -11.03
C CYS A 49 11.93 -41.07 -9.85
N GLN A 50 12.35 -39.81 -10.03
CA GLN A 50 12.10 -38.76 -9.05
C GLN A 50 10.58 -38.55 -9.00
N PRO A 51 9.97 -38.47 -7.80
CA PRO A 51 8.58 -38.10 -7.71
C PRO A 51 8.40 -36.74 -8.39
N ARG A 52 7.53 -36.69 -9.41
CA ARG A 52 7.12 -35.43 -10.02
C ARG A 52 6.62 -34.54 -8.89
N ARG A 53 7.40 -33.52 -8.54
CA ARG A 53 6.95 -32.42 -7.69
C ARG A 53 5.65 -31.94 -8.32
N GLY A 54 4.54 -32.09 -7.59
CA GLY A 54 3.24 -31.58 -8.02
C GLY A 54 3.44 -30.15 -8.50
N GLY A 55 3.00 -29.88 -9.73
CA GLY A 55 3.02 -28.54 -10.30
C GLY A 55 2.19 -27.63 -9.42
N GLY A 56 2.85 -26.92 -8.50
CA GLY A 56 2.25 -25.82 -7.78
C GLY A 56 1.91 -24.77 -8.81
N VAL A 57 0.62 -24.50 -8.98
CA VAL A 57 0.18 -23.30 -9.70
C VAL A 57 0.75 -22.11 -8.93
N GLU A 58 1.78 -21.48 -9.48
CA GLU A 58 2.34 -20.26 -8.91
C GLU A 58 1.22 -19.23 -8.89
N ARG A 59 0.68 -18.94 -7.69
CA ARG A 59 -0.44 -18.03 -7.54
C ARG A 59 0.08 -16.64 -7.88
N VAL A 60 -0.29 -16.11 -9.04
CA VAL A 60 0.11 -14.77 -9.48
C VAL A 60 -0.29 -13.78 -8.38
N ALA A 61 0.71 -13.14 -7.79
CA ALA A 61 0.49 -12.19 -6.70
C ALA A 61 -0.37 -11.02 -7.21
N ARG A 62 -1.44 -10.71 -6.47
CA ARG A 62 -2.36 -9.61 -6.81
C ARG A 62 -1.61 -8.28 -6.74
N ALA A 63 -1.73 -7.45 -7.77
CA ALA A 63 -1.13 -6.11 -7.74
C ALA A 63 -1.88 -5.22 -6.76
N ALA A 64 -1.14 -4.39 -6.02
CA ALA A 64 -1.71 -3.36 -5.15
C ALA A 64 -0.86 -2.10 -5.18
N VAL A 65 -1.51 -0.94 -5.18
CA VAL A 65 -0.84 0.35 -4.99
C VAL A 65 -0.76 0.65 -3.50
N VAL A 66 0.41 1.07 -3.01
CA VAL A 66 0.61 1.44 -1.61
C VAL A 66 1.07 2.89 -1.54
N LEU A 67 0.29 3.75 -0.89
CA LEU A 67 0.71 5.12 -0.61
C LEU A 67 1.80 5.12 0.46
N LEU A 68 3.00 5.57 0.08
CA LEU A 68 4.21 5.48 0.89
C LEU A 68 4.81 6.87 1.09
N SER A 69 4.79 7.40 2.32
CA SER A 69 5.42 8.68 2.65
C SER A 69 6.85 8.55 3.15
N GLY A 70 7.25 7.36 3.63
CA GLY A 70 8.50 7.15 4.35
C GLY A 70 8.36 7.25 5.88
N GLY A 71 7.18 7.60 6.36
CA GLY A 71 6.84 7.60 7.78
C GLY A 71 6.44 6.23 8.32
N LEU A 72 6.39 6.15 9.65
CA LEU A 72 6.08 4.95 10.44
C LEU A 72 4.85 4.19 9.91
N ASP A 73 3.69 4.85 9.87
CA ASP A 73 2.43 4.24 9.49
C ASP A 73 2.48 3.67 8.06
N SER A 74 3.00 4.45 7.10
CA SER A 74 3.10 4.02 5.70
C SER A 74 4.06 2.84 5.48
N ALA A 75 5.13 2.75 6.29
CA ALA A 75 6.04 1.62 6.29
C ALA A 75 5.33 0.35 6.77
N THR A 76 4.55 0.45 7.84
CA THR A 76 3.73 -0.65 8.37
C THR A 76 2.70 -1.10 7.35
N VAL A 77 2.04 -0.18 6.65
CA VAL A 77 1.09 -0.52 5.58
C VAL A 77 1.77 -1.28 4.44
N LEU A 78 2.95 -0.86 4.00
CA LEU A 78 3.70 -1.58 2.96
C LEU A 78 4.02 -3.02 3.39
N ALA A 79 4.45 -3.20 4.64
CA ALA A 79 4.71 -4.52 5.20
C ALA A 79 3.43 -5.38 5.30
N ILE A 80 2.30 -4.81 5.74
CA ILE A 80 1.01 -5.48 5.80
C ILE A 80 0.57 -5.96 4.40
N ALA A 81 0.66 -5.09 3.40
CA ALA A 81 0.31 -5.44 2.03
C ALA A 81 1.24 -6.55 1.49
N ARG A 82 2.55 -6.48 1.77
CA ARG A 82 3.48 -7.54 1.37
C ARG A 82 3.20 -8.88 2.04
N ALA A 83 2.95 -8.88 3.35
CA ALA A 83 2.58 -10.07 4.10
C ALA A 83 1.23 -10.67 3.64
N GLY A 84 0.31 -9.84 3.12
CA GLY A 84 -0.93 -10.26 2.49
C GLY A 84 -0.75 -10.95 1.12
N GLY A 85 0.48 -11.09 0.63
CA GLY A 85 0.78 -11.74 -0.66
C GLY A 85 0.58 -10.85 -1.88
N TYR A 86 0.55 -9.52 -1.70
CA TYR A 86 0.42 -8.58 -2.81
C TYR A 86 1.77 -8.30 -3.48
N ARG A 87 1.74 -8.14 -4.81
CA ARG A 87 2.81 -7.48 -5.56
C ARG A 87 2.59 -5.98 -5.42
N THR A 88 3.29 -5.37 -4.47
CA THR A 88 3.09 -3.96 -4.10
C THR A 88 3.81 -3.02 -5.06
N HIS A 89 3.14 -1.93 -5.43
CA HIS A 89 3.69 -0.81 -6.18
C HIS A 89 3.57 0.44 -5.29
N ALA A 90 4.71 0.97 -4.84
CA ALA A 90 4.73 2.11 -3.94
C ALA A 90 4.53 3.42 -4.73
N LEU A 91 3.69 4.31 -4.20
CA LEU A 91 3.47 5.65 -4.72
C LEU A 91 3.74 6.67 -3.62
N SER A 92 4.74 7.53 -3.85
CA SER A 92 5.10 8.65 -2.99
C SER A 92 4.81 9.96 -3.70
N PHE A 93 4.70 11.05 -2.94
CA PHE A 93 4.44 12.38 -3.47
C PHE A 93 5.51 13.37 -3.03
N ARG A 94 6.07 14.08 -4.01
CA ARG A 94 6.75 15.34 -3.76
C ARG A 94 5.74 16.44 -4.03
N TYR A 95 5.20 17.02 -2.98
CA TYR A 95 4.09 17.95 -3.05
C TYR A 95 4.42 19.39 -2.61
N GLY A 96 5.71 19.69 -2.49
CA GLY A 96 6.20 20.95 -1.94
C GLY A 96 6.38 20.91 -0.42
N GLN A 97 6.49 19.71 0.17
CA GLN A 97 6.89 19.57 1.57
C GLN A 97 8.31 20.14 1.80
N ARG A 98 8.53 20.67 3.01
CA ARG A 98 9.77 21.39 3.39
C ARG A 98 11.06 20.61 3.18
N HIS A 99 11.05 19.30 3.47
CA HIS A 99 12.25 18.48 3.50
C HIS A 99 12.06 17.19 2.69
N SER A 100 13.07 16.80 1.91
CA SER A 100 13.04 15.56 1.11
C SER A 100 13.44 14.30 1.88
N VAL A 101 13.77 14.42 3.17
CA VAL A 101 14.24 13.32 4.04
C VAL A 101 13.24 12.15 4.08
N GLU A 102 11.94 12.46 4.06
CA GLU A 102 10.90 11.43 4.03
C GLU A 102 10.92 10.62 2.73
N LEU A 103 11.20 11.24 1.58
CA LEU A 103 11.29 10.55 0.30
C LEU A 103 12.52 9.63 0.24
N GLU A 104 13.65 10.05 0.82
CA GLU A 104 14.81 9.18 0.99
C GLU A 104 14.55 8.02 1.97
N SER A 105 13.67 8.24 2.95
CA SER A 105 13.18 7.17 3.83
C SER A 105 12.26 6.20 3.08
N ALA A 106 11.36 6.69 2.24
CA ALA A 106 10.49 5.87 1.39
C ALA A 106 11.29 4.97 0.44
N LYS A 107 12.34 5.51 -0.21
CA LYS A 107 13.24 4.72 -1.07
C LYS A 107 13.93 3.58 -0.32
N ARG A 108 14.46 3.86 0.88
CA ARG A 108 15.10 2.83 1.73
C ARG A 108 14.11 1.75 2.16
N LEU A 109 12.87 2.14 2.50
CA LEU A 109 11.82 1.18 2.86
C LEU A 109 11.40 0.30 1.68
N VAL A 110 11.31 0.84 0.47
CA VAL A 110 11.04 0.03 -0.74
C VAL A 110 12.12 -1.03 -0.94
N GLN A 111 13.38 -0.66 -0.74
CA GLN A 111 14.50 -1.61 -0.85
C GLN A 111 14.46 -2.67 0.26
N ALA A 112 14.16 -2.27 1.50
CA ALA A 112 14.17 -3.17 2.65
C ALA A 112 12.97 -4.13 2.70
N ILE A 113 11.75 -3.64 2.44
CA ILE A 113 10.50 -4.41 2.54
C ILE A 113 10.15 -5.09 1.20
N GLY A 114 10.64 -4.52 0.10
CA GLY A 114 10.39 -4.98 -1.26
C GLY A 114 9.06 -4.44 -1.81
N ALA A 115 9.14 -3.52 -2.77
CA ALA A 115 8.05 -3.21 -3.68
C ALA A 115 8.51 -3.48 -5.13
N ALA A 116 7.59 -3.94 -5.98
CA ALA A 116 7.89 -4.23 -7.38
C ALA A 116 8.25 -2.97 -8.18
N GLN A 117 7.73 -1.82 -7.75
CA GLN A 117 7.99 -0.52 -8.34
C GLN A 117 7.83 0.55 -7.27
N HIS A 118 8.56 1.66 -7.43
CA HIS A 118 8.36 2.88 -6.66
C HIS A 118 8.24 4.07 -7.60
N VAL A 119 7.09 4.74 -7.57
CA VAL A 119 6.83 5.97 -8.30
C VAL A 119 6.82 7.13 -7.31
N ILE A 120 7.51 8.21 -7.66
CA ILE A 120 7.44 9.48 -6.93
C ILE A 120 6.75 10.48 -7.87
N ALA A 121 5.52 10.88 -7.53
CA ALA A 121 4.77 11.87 -8.30
C ALA A 121 5.07 13.27 -7.78
N ASP A 122 5.42 14.19 -8.67
CA ASP A 122 5.60 15.61 -8.36
C ASP A 122 4.26 16.35 -8.56
N ILE A 123 3.72 16.94 -7.48
CA ILE A 123 2.44 17.66 -7.48
C ILE A 123 2.57 18.92 -6.63
N ASP A 124 2.89 20.07 -7.20
CA ASP A 124 3.07 21.27 -6.39
C ASP A 124 1.76 21.74 -5.74
N LEU A 125 1.56 21.47 -4.46
CA LEU A 125 0.39 21.92 -3.70
C LEU A 125 0.58 23.33 -3.11
N ARG A 126 1.78 23.90 -3.20
CA ARG A 126 2.06 25.26 -2.74
C ARG A 126 1.30 26.30 -3.56
N VAL A 127 0.91 25.94 -4.79
CA VAL A 127 0.05 26.75 -5.66
C VAL A 127 -1.31 27.08 -5.03
N PHE A 128 -1.78 26.27 -4.08
CA PHE A 128 -3.04 26.52 -3.36
C PHE A 128 -2.82 27.18 -1.99
N GLY A 129 -1.66 26.97 -1.36
CA GLY A 129 -1.32 27.51 -0.03
C GLY A 129 -2.13 26.90 1.12
N GLY A 130 -2.18 27.60 2.26
CA GLY A 130 -3.06 27.28 3.39
C GLY A 130 -2.54 26.25 4.40
N SER A 131 -1.26 25.88 4.35
CA SER A 131 -0.64 24.95 5.31
C SER A 131 0.78 25.34 5.70
N ALA A 132 1.15 25.12 6.96
CA ALA A 132 2.54 25.24 7.41
C ALA A 132 3.49 24.21 6.78
N LEU A 133 2.97 23.10 6.26
CA LEU A 133 3.80 22.09 5.58
C LEU A 133 4.13 22.46 4.13
N THR A 134 3.42 23.42 3.53
CA THR A 134 3.59 23.85 2.13
C THR A 134 3.85 25.35 1.97
N ALA A 135 3.90 26.11 3.07
CA ALA A 135 4.21 27.54 3.07
C ALA A 135 5.31 27.88 4.10
N ASP A 136 5.84 29.10 4.01
CA ASP A 136 6.84 29.65 4.93
C ASP A 136 6.20 30.09 6.28
N ILE A 137 5.43 29.19 6.90
CA ILE A 137 4.78 29.39 8.20
C ILE A 137 5.43 28.46 9.21
N GLU A 138 5.87 28.96 10.36
CA GLU A 138 6.52 28.11 11.37
C GLU A 138 5.64 26.91 11.77
N VAL A 139 6.23 25.71 11.83
CA VAL A 139 5.52 24.52 12.29
C VAL A 139 5.37 24.62 13.81
N PRO A 140 4.14 24.60 14.36
CA PRO A 140 3.93 24.73 15.80
C PRO A 140 4.68 23.64 16.57
N ARG A 141 5.34 24.03 17.65
CA ARG A 141 5.81 23.08 18.67
C ARG A 141 4.62 22.66 19.52
N HIS A 142 4.63 21.41 19.97
CA HIS A 142 3.56 20.89 20.82
C HIS A 142 3.50 21.68 22.12
N GLU A 143 2.39 22.39 22.35
CA GLU A 143 2.12 23.08 23.61
C GLU A 143 1.12 22.26 24.45
N PRO A 144 1.50 21.81 25.65
CA PRO A 144 0.57 21.13 26.56
C PRO A 144 -0.61 22.04 26.90
N GLY A 145 -1.82 21.65 26.48
CA GLY A 145 -3.06 22.38 26.78
C GLY A 145 -3.69 23.14 25.60
N ASN A 146 -3.04 23.20 24.43
CA ASN A 146 -3.60 23.82 23.23
C ASN A 146 -4.29 22.81 22.29
N SER A 147 -4.82 21.72 22.85
CA SER A 147 -5.73 20.81 22.16
C SER A 147 -7.10 21.48 22.05
N GLY A 148 -7.20 22.51 21.23
CA GLY A 148 -8.49 23.06 20.82
C GLY A 148 -9.28 21.97 20.12
N ALA A 149 -10.09 21.22 20.88
CA ALA A 149 -10.99 20.22 20.35
C ALA A 149 -11.96 20.93 19.39
N GLY A 150 -11.72 20.83 18.08
CA GLY A 150 -12.60 21.34 17.03
C GLY A 150 -11.96 22.18 15.92
N THR A 151 -10.69 22.60 16.03
CA THR A 151 -10.01 23.37 14.97
C THR A 151 -9.07 22.49 14.15
N ILE A 152 -9.18 22.56 12.82
CA ILE A 152 -8.27 21.89 11.89
C ILE A 152 -6.87 22.52 12.07
N PRO A 153 -5.81 21.72 12.28
CA PRO A 153 -4.48 22.25 12.60
C PRO A 153 -3.88 22.93 11.37
N ILE A 154 -3.02 23.93 11.58
CA ILE A 154 -2.34 24.66 10.48
C ILE A 154 -1.37 23.78 9.67
N THR A 155 -1.01 22.61 10.20
CA THR A 155 -0.26 21.56 9.49
C THR A 155 -1.14 20.73 8.54
N TYR A 156 -2.45 20.98 8.50
CA TYR A 156 -3.36 20.44 7.49
C TYR A 156 -3.02 21.00 6.12
N VAL A 157 -2.86 20.12 5.13
CA VAL A 157 -2.84 20.50 3.72
C VAL A 157 -4.23 20.21 3.16
N PRO A 158 -4.99 21.23 2.71
CA PRO A 158 -6.37 21.05 2.27
C PRO A 158 -6.58 19.93 1.24
N ALA A 159 -7.45 18.97 1.57
CA ALA A 159 -7.86 17.86 0.71
C ALA A 159 -6.70 17.03 0.10
N ARG A 160 -5.54 17.01 0.76
CA ARG A 160 -4.34 16.36 0.26
C ARG A 160 -4.57 14.87 0.00
N ASN A 161 -5.24 14.15 0.90
CA ASN A 161 -5.45 12.71 0.71
C ASN A 161 -6.41 12.44 -0.46
N THR A 162 -7.34 13.34 -0.77
CA THR A 162 -8.20 13.23 -1.96
C THR A 162 -7.37 13.27 -3.24
N ILE A 163 -6.38 14.18 -3.32
CA ILE A 163 -5.46 14.27 -4.46
C ILE A 163 -4.57 13.04 -4.53
N PHE A 164 -4.06 12.56 -3.39
CA PHE A 164 -3.21 11.38 -3.37
C PHE A 164 -3.95 10.12 -3.80
N LEU A 165 -5.19 9.95 -3.34
CA LEU A 165 -6.02 8.83 -3.73
C LEU A 165 -6.43 8.90 -5.21
N SER A 166 -6.59 10.10 -5.81
CA SER A 166 -6.89 10.21 -7.24
C SER A 166 -5.71 9.81 -8.13
N TYR A 167 -4.48 10.13 -7.73
CA TYR A 167 -3.27 9.62 -8.40
C TYR A 167 -3.10 8.11 -8.21
N ALA A 168 -3.36 7.61 -6.99
CA ALA A 168 -3.32 6.17 -6.72
C ALA A 168 -4.36 5.42 -7.56
N LEU A 169 -5.55 6.00 -7.76
CA LEU A 169 -6.60 5.45 -8.62
C LEU A 169 -6.14 5.33 -10.07
N ALA A 170 -5.58 6.39 -10.64
CA ALA A 170 -5.04 6.35 -12.00
C ALA A 170 -3.92 5.30 -12.14
N PHE A 171 -3.04 5.19 -11.14
CA PHE A 171 -1.97 4.20 -11.17
C PHE A 171 -2.49 2.77 -11.03
N ALA A 172 -3.47 2.55 -10.16
CA ALA A 172 -4.11 1.26 -9.97
C ALA A 172 -4.80 0.77 -11.25
N GLU A 173 -5.49 1.67 -11.97
CA GLU A 173 -6.13 1.35 -13.25
C GLU A 173 -5.12 0.88 -14.31
N VAL A 174 -3.97 1.55 -14.42
CA VAL A 174 -2.88 1.14 -15.36
C VAL A 174 -2.30 -0.22 -15.00
N LEU A 175 -2.28 -0.57 -13.72
CA LEU A 175 -1.74 -1.83 -13.21
C LEU A 175 -2.75 -2.98 -13.16
N ASP A 176 -4.03 -2.74 -13.49
CA ASP A 176 -5.15 -3.63 -13.19
C ASP A 176 -5.16 -4.07 -11.70
N ALA A 177 -4.80 -3.13 -10.82
CA ALA A 177 -4.76 -3.33 -9.38
C ALA A 177 -6.12 -2.99 -8.77
N ARG A 178 -6.62 -3.87 -7.89
CA ARG A 178 -7.94 -3.72 -7.25
C ARG A 178 -7.84 -3.20 -5.81
N ASP A 179 -6.64 -3.05 -5.29
CA ASP A 179 -6.41 -2.67 -3.91
C ASP A 179 -5.44 -1.49 -3.86
N ILE A 180 -5.90 -0.40 -3.25
CA ILE A 180 -5.08 0.76 -2.91
C ILE A 180 -4.97 0.81 -1.39
N PHE A 181 -3.75 0.75 -0.87
CA PHE A 181 -3.48 0.83 0.55
C PHE A 181 -3.07 2.25 0.96
N ILE A 182 -3.67 2.74 2.05
CA ILE A 182 -3.32 4.04 2.65
C ILE A 182 -3.25 3.91 4.18
N GLY A 183 -2.22 4.52 4.78
CA GLY A 183 -1.96 4.50 6.22
C GLY A 183 -2.68 5.58 7.01
N VAL A 184 -3.97 5.85 6.72
CA VAL A 184 -4.77 6.76 7.56
C VAL A 184 -5.11 6.10 8.90
N ASN A 185 -5.11 6.89 9.96
CA ASN A 185 -5.48 6.48 11.32
C ASN A 185 -6.55 7.45 11.86
N ALA A 186 -7.65 6.93 12.39
CA ALA A 186 -8.76 7.71 12.93
C ALA A 186 -8.72 7.88 14.45
N ILE A 187 -7.87 7.16 15.18
CA ILE A 187 -7.72 7.26 16.65
C ILE A 187 -6.81 8.44 17.02
N ASP A 188 -5.63 8.52 16.41
CA ASP A 188 -4.65 9.60 16.65
C ASP A 188 -4.93 10.83 15.77
N TYR A 189 -6.19 11.02 15.42
CA TYR A 189 -6.65 11.96 14.40
C TYR A 189 -6.45 13.41 14.84
N SER A 190 -5.66 14.15 14.07
CA SER A 190 -5.37 15.57 14.33
C SER A 190 -6.49 16.52 13.91
N GLY A 191 -7.64 16.05 13.41
CA GLY A 191 -8.68 16.95 12.87
C GLY A 191 -9.01 16.77 11.38
N TYR A 192 -8.24 15.98 10.62
CA TYR A 192 -8.26 15.91 9.14
C TYR A 192 -9.46 15.20 8.47
N PRO A 193 -10.43 15.92 7.88
CA PRO A 193 -11.67 15.31 7.38
C PRO A 193 -11.45 14.19 6.34
N ASP A 194 -10.32 14.22 5.62
CA ASP A 194 -9.91 13.27 4.59
C ASP A 194 -9.18 12.01 5.12
N CYS A 195 -9.29 11.73 6.43
CA CYS A 195 -8.81 10.49 7.07
C CYS A 195 -9.94 9.62 7.64
N ARG A 196 -11.20 10.08 7.57
CA ARG A 196 -12.34 9.43 8.24
C ARG A 196 -12.88 8.23 7.45
N PRO A 197 -13.45 7.21 8.12
CA PRO A 197 -14.08 6.08 7.44
C PRO A 197 -15.12 6.49 6.39
N GLU A 198 -15.96 7.47 6.69
CA GLU A 198 -17.02 7.95 5.78
C GLU A 198 -16.45 8.57 4.51
N PHE A 199 -15.32 9.29 4.63
CA PHE A 199 -14.58 9.80 3.49
C PHE A 199 -14.01 8.66 2.64
N ILE A 200 -13.38 7.66 3.26
CA ILE A 200 -12.80 6.51 2.55
C ILE A 200 -13.88 5.73 1.80
N GLU A 201 -15.04 5.51 2.42
CA GLU A 201 -16.19 4.87 1.78
C GLU A 201 -16.74 5.69 0.60
N ALA A 202 -16.90 7.00 0.78
CA ALA A 202 -17.36 7.89 -0.28
C ALA A 202 -16.39 7.94 -1.46
N PHE A 203 -15.08 8.01 -1.18
CA PHE A 203 -14.04 7.96 -2.20
C PHE A 203 -14.06 6.62 -2.94
N THR A 204 -14.19 5.50 -2.22
CA THR A 204 -14.26 4.16 -2.82
C THR A 204 -15.44 4.04 -3.78
N ARG A 205 -16.63 4.54 -3.40
CA ARG A 205 -17.79 4.55 -4.29
C ARG A 205 -17.53 5.37 -5.55
N MET A 206 -16.98 6.58 -5.39
CA MET A 206 -16.64 7.46 -6.51
C MET A 206 -15.60 6.81 -7.44
N ALA A 207 -14.54 6.22 -6.89
CA ALA A 207 -13.46 5.59 -7.66
C ALA A 207 -13.96 4.46 -8.56
N ASN A 208 -14.92 3.67 -8.09
CA ASN A 208 -15.54 2.60 -8.86
C ASN A 208 -16.46 3.11 -9.99
N LEU A 209 -16.93 4.36 -9.93
CA LEU A 209 -17.66 5.01 -11.02
C LEU A 209 -16.73 5.69 -12.04
N ALA A 210 -15.49 5.96 -11.65
CA ALA A 210 -14.55 6.77 -12.42
C ALA A 210 -13.59 5.95 -13.32
N THR A 211 -13.65 4.62 -13.26
CA THR A 211 -12.72 3.71 -13.93
C THR A 211 -13.41 2.82 -14.95
N ARG A 212 -12.69 2.44 -16.01
CA ARG A 212 -13.19 1.47 -16.99
C ARG A 212 -13.37 0.11 -16.32
N SER A 213 -12.42 -0.27 -15.46
CA SER A 213 -12.47 -1.51 -14.68
C SER A 213 -13.74 -1.65 -13.87
N GLY A 214 -14.19 -0.54 -13.26
CA GLY A 214 -15.43 -0.50 -12.47
C GLY A 214 -16.71 -0.54 -13.32
N VAL A 215 -16.74 0.21 -14.44
CA VAL A 215 -17.95 0.33 -15.28
C VAL A 215 -18.15 -0.85 -16.23
N GLU A 216 -17.09 -1.31 -16.89
CA GLU A 216 -17.16 -2.35 -17.94
C GLU A 216 -16.70 -3.72 -17.42
N GLY A 217 -15.70 -3.75 -16.55
CA GLY A 217 -15.07 -4.99 -16.07
C GLY A 217 -15.77 -5.66 -14.89
N GLY A 218 -16.72 -4.96 -14.22
CA GLY A 218 -17.39 -5.43 -13.00
C GLY A 218 -16.44 -5.65 -11.81
N ALA A 219 -15.18 -5.25 -11.93
CA ALA A 219 -14.16 -5.42 -10.90
C ALA A 219 -14.25 -4.26 -9.91
N GLN A 220 -14.41 -4.58 -8.63
CA GLN A 220 -14.44 -3.57 -7.57
C GLN A 220 -13.03 -3.22 -7.10
N LEU A 221 -12.74 -1.93 -7.10
CA LEU A 221 -11.60 -1.34 -6.43
C LEU A 221 -11.90 -1.11 -4.95
N HIS A 222 -10.92 -1.41 -4.10
CA HIS A 222 -10.98 -1.27 -2.66
C HIS A 222 -9.89 -0.34 -2.14
N ILE A 223 -10.29 0.62 -1.30
CA ILE A 223 -9.35 1.39 -0.49
C ILE A 223 -9.15 0.65 0.83
N ARG A 224 -7.93 0.18 1.08
CA ARG A 224 -7.52 -0.57 2.26
C ARG A 224 -6.89 0.36 3.28
N THR A 225 -7.50 0.44 4.47
CA THR A 225 -7.06 1.29 5.58
C THR A 225 -6.72 0.45 6.81
N PRO A 226 -5.68 -0.41 6.76
CA PRO A 226 -5.44 -1.42 7.79
C PRO A 226 -5.11 -0.83 9.18
N LEU A 227 -4.79 0.46 9.26
CA LEU A 227 -4.42 1.14 10.50
C LEU A 227 -5.55 2.02 11.08
N ILE A 228 -6.71 2.10 10.41
CA ILE A 228 -7.73 3.13 10.71
C ILE A 228 -8.23 3.10 12.15
N ALA A 229 -8.29 1.91 12.75
CA ALA A 229 -8.78 1.67 14.10
C ALA A 229 -7.68 1.19 15.07
N LEU A 230 -6.40 1.37 14.72
CA LEU A 230 -5.28 0.94 15.57
C LEU A 230 -4.66 2.12 16.31
N GLY A 231 -4.34 1.91 17.60
CA GLY A 231 -3.50 2.85 18.34
C GLY A 231 -2.05 2.78 17.85
N LYS A 232 -1.28 3.86 18.04
CA LYS A 232 0.12 3.93 17.58
C LYS A 232 0.99 2.77 18.09
N ALA A 233 0.80 2.35 19.33
CA ALA A 233 1.52 1.21 19.91
C ALA A 233 1.26 -0.10 19.15
N ASP A 234 0.03 -0.34 18.73
CA ASP A 234 -0.35 -1.55 17.98
C ASP A 234 0.18 -1.52 16.55
N ILE A 235 0.18 -0.34 15.91
CA ILE A 235 0.83 -0.14 14.61
C ILE A 235 2.33 -0.49 14.72
N ILE A 236 3.00 -0.02 15.78
CA ILE A 236 4.41 -0.31 16.04
C ILE A 236 4.63 -1.82 16.21
N ARG A 237 3.90 -2.46 17.11
CA ARG A 237 4.00 -3.91 17.34
C ARG A 237 3.76 -4.71 16.07
N GLN A 238 2.72 -4.35 15.30
CA GLN A 238 2.39 -5.04 14.06
C GLN A 238 3.50 -4.88 13.01
N GLY A 239 4.05 -3.67 12.81
CA GLY A 239 5.16 -3.49 11.88
C GLY A 239 6.41 -4.24 12.30
N LEU A 240 6.76 -4.27 13.60
CA LEU A 240 7.89 -5.07 14.09
C LEU A 240 7.68 -6.56 13.87
N ALA A 241 6.47 -7.07 14.13
CA ALA A 241 6.13 -8.47 13.85
C ALA A 241 6.25 -8.83 12.36
N LEU A 242 6.09 -7.85 11.48
CA LEU A 242 6.27 -7.99 10.03
C LEU A 242 7.69 -7.63 9.54
N GLY A 243 8.63 -7.36 10.46
CA GLY A 243 10.02 -7.08 10.13
C GLY A 243 10.31 -5.65 9.66
N VAL A 244 9.44 -4.69 9.95
CA VAL A 244 9.68 -3.27 9.64
C VAL A 244 10.83 -2.74 10.49
N ASP A 245 11.90 -2.28 9.83
CA ASP A 245 12.96 -1.52 10.49
C ASP A 245 12.54 -0.04 10.62
N TYR A 246 12.04 0.33 11.79
CA TYR A 246 11.63 1.70 12.08
C TYR A 246 12.78 2.71 12.15
N ALA A 247 14.05 2.30 12.17
CA ALA A 247 15.20 3.21 12.05
C ALA A 247 15.32 3.82 10.63
N LEU A 248 14.69 3.18 9.63
CA LEU A 248 14.65 3.68 8.25
C LEU A 248 13.61 4.78 8.05
N THR A 249 12.60 4.85 8.93
CA THR A 249 11.46 5.77 8.78
C THR A 249 11.77 7.20 9.21
N SER A 250 11.00 8.16 8.71
CA SER A 250 11.01 9.56 9.17
C SER A 250 9.58 10.05 9.35
N SER A 251 9.22 10.44 10.57
CA SER A 251 7.89 11.00 10.89
C SER A 251 7.91 12.52 11.12
N CYS A 252 9.08 13.10 11.40
CA CYS A 252 9.20 14.48 11.84
C CYS A 252 8.72 15.48 10.75
N TYR A 253 7.97 16.51 11.15
CA TYR A 253 7.55 17.59 10.24
C TYR A 253 8.66 18.60 9.94
N ASP A 254 9.66 18.68 10.82
CA ASP A 254 10.79 19.61 10.68
C ASP A 254 12.11 18.97 11.10
N PRO A 255 12.56 17.90 10.41
CA PRO A 255 13.86 17.30 10.67
C PRO A 255 14.99 18.26 10.27
N ASP A 256 16.17 18.08 10.88
CA ASP A 256 17.36 18.78 10.40
C ASP A 256 17.86 18.23 9.04
N ALA A 257 18.91 18.86 8.50
CA ALA A 257 19.49 18.47 7.21
C ALA A 257 20.02 17.02 7.16
N THR A 258 20.28 16.39 8.32
CA THR A 258 20.71 15.00 8.43
C THR A 258 19.54 14.03 8.58
N GLY A 259 18.32 14.55 8.72
CA GLY A 259 17.11 13.79 8.98
C GLY A 259 16.85 13.53 10.46
N ARG A 260 17.58 14.18 11.37
CA ARG A 260 17.38 14.04 12.82
C ARG A 260 16.03 14.66 13.18
N PRO A 261 15.17 13.96 13.97
CA PRO A 261 13.87 14.50 14.34
C PRO A 261 14.00 15.69 15.31
N CYS A 262 13.17 16.72 15.17
CA CYS A 262 13.14 17.89 16.06
C CYS A 262 12.67 17.58 17.49
N ARG A 263 12.00 16.44 17.69
CA ARG A 263 11.41 15.98 18.97
C ARG A 263 10.31 16.87 19.56
N GLY A 264 9.97 17.99 18.93
CA GLY A 264 8.99 18.96 19.44
C GLY A 264 7.69 19.09 18.64
N CYS A 265 7.62 18.58 17.42
CA CYS A 265 6.38 18.61 16.63
C CYS A 265 5.43 17.47 17.02
N ASP A 266 4.13 17.64 16.75
CA ASP A 266 3.09 16.64 17.09
C ASP A 266 3.44 15.23 16.60
N SER A 267 3.97 15.10 15.38
CA SER A 267 4.35 13.80 14.83
C SER A 267 5.49 13.12 15.63
N CYS A 268 6.44 13.90 16.15
CA CYS A 268 7.48 13.37 17.03
C CYS A 268 6.91 12.93 18.38
N VAL A 269 6.00 13.72 18.96
CA VAL A 269 5.34 13.41 20.23
C VAL A 269 4.50 12.13 20.10
N LEU A 270 3.69 12.02 19.05
CA LEU A 270 2.88 10.82 18.77
C LEU A 270 3.75 9.59 18.54
N ARG A 271 4.86 9.72 17.81
CA ARG A 271 5.82 8.63 17.62
C ARG A 271 6.43 8.20 18.95
N ALA A 272 6.95 9.13 19.74
CA ALA A 272 7.59 8.85 21.02
C ALA A 272 6.61 8.14 21.98
N ARG A 273 5.40 8.68 22.11
CA ARG A 273 4.32 8.06 22.90
C ARG A 273 3.98 6.65 22.39
N GLY A 274 3.86 6.47 21.08
CA GLY A 274 3.58 5.15 20.51
C GLY A 274 4.63 4.10 20.86
N PHE A 275 5.91 4.46 20.83
CA PHE A 275 7.01 3.56 21.22
C PHE A 275 7.02 3.28 22.73
N ALA A 276 6.80 4.32 23.55
CA ALA A 276 6.67 4.17 25.00
C ALA A 276 5.52 3.24 25.38
N ASP A 277 4.32 3.48 24.81
CA ASP A 277 3.12 2.65 25.01
C ASP A 277 3.30 1.23 24.45
N ALA A 278 4.15 1.06 23.44
CA ALA A 278 4.54 -0.25 22.91
C ALA A 278 5.50 -1.03 23.84
N GLY A 279 6.15 -0.36 24.79
CA GLY A 279 7.22 -0.92 25.62
C GLY A 279 8.51 -1.16 24.83
N ILE A 280 8.73 -0.42 23.75
CA ILE A 280 9.82 -0.63 22.79
C ILE A 280 10.59 0.67 22.63
N GLU A 281 11.91 0.60 22.72
CA GLU A 281 12.75 1.76 22.45
C GLU A 281 12.76 2.09 20.95
N ASP A 282 12.58 3.37 20.60
CA ASP A 282 12.53 3.83 19.21
C ASP A 282 13.89 3.64 18.49
N PRO A 283 13.98 2.75 17.49
CA PRO A 283 15.23 2.51 16.76
C PRO A 283 15.75 3.73 16.00
N LEU A 284 14.87 4.68 15.63
CA LEU A 284 15.27 5.92 14.97
C LEU A 284 16.10 6.81 15.91
N LEU A 285 15.77 6.84 17.19
CA LEU A 285 16.53 7.63 18.17
C LEU A 285 17.95 7.05 18.34
N ARG A 286 18.08 5.72 18.41
CA ARG A 286 19.40 5.06 18.46
C ARG A 286 20.25 5.39 17.24
N ARG A 287 19.67 5.38 16.04
CA ARG A 287 20.37 5.75 14.78
C ARG A 287 21.02 7.12 14.85
N PHE A 288 20.43 8.07 15.59
CA PHE A 288 20.96 9.42 15.77
C PHE A 288 21.66 9.63 17.12
N GLY A 289 21.90 8.57 17.91
CA GLY A 289 22.52 8.67 19.23
C GLY A 289 21.71 9.50 20.23
N LEU A 290 20.38 9.48 20.11
CA LEU A 290 19.47 10.25 20.96
C LEU A 290 18.97 9.41 22.13
N ALA A 291 18.91 10.02 23.31
CA ALA A 291 18.25 9.42 24.45
C ALA A 291 16.75 9.21 24.18
N PRO A 292 16.14 8.14 24.73
CA PRO A 292 14.68 7.97 24.73
C PRO A 292 13.97 9.23 25.24
N GLY A 293 12.81 9.52 24.66
CA GLY A 293 11.95 10.64 25.08
C GLY A 293 10.94 10.23 26.13
#